data_AF-A0A2W4XML4-F1
#
_entry.id   AF-A0A2W4XML4-F1
#
_cell.length_a   1.000
_cell.length_b   1.000
_cell.length_c   1.000
_cell.angle_alpha   90.00
_cell.angle_beta   90.00
_cell.angle_gamma   90.00
#
_symmetry.space_group_name_H-M   'P 1'
#
loop_
_entity.id
_entity.type
_entity.pdbx_description
1 polymer ?
#
loop_
_entity_poly.entity_id
_entity_poly.type
_entity_poly.pdbx_seq_one_letter_code
_entity_poly.pdbx_strand_id
1 'polypeptide(L)'
;MFSDIANHWASQCIQALAKRKIVRGYPNGTFRPLATVTRSEFAALMPRIFEEMSERQAAKAFRDVPKQHWAHEAVAWVSQRDLFSGFGDYADGSFRPRQAISRAQAIAAIITGLQAMQGVAAVIEPDAALETRAEPAATNNLTAQSQYIAQYFRDAADIPIYAQESIAAALEQQLLESLSQPRFLRPNQAMTRGEVAALLCRALAIPLAEMGQYPALADDQQETFERFLQQEATFDASRLAFLDSGIERSRYRSDIAQYAKRLQDLSSISAPLNKTAAYPKIGKMFFVNESGLEFLPSDILSGCVCLSTVQADQRHTRWLGRDALSDYQLWSATKFIPLLNTAARANAIAPTVAIDQYRIRAMGTAEPNYTFDELASGIINYSDRIATSNALAVTFKNFETPERLEAWTQQMSGNQALSFQGRYGEAPFIEHPELWNPLTNQTALRSSAQRHDGQNLMSTYDLTRLITMAAWHSQIPKSAQIPDIQGHSLAPIIRAMGVDTARYVDVALETLGLADWVLEPVIISKCGFGRSEGRNQTELTYCALAQFSLPRHIARQANKQTTAPAAPDFTASYQQYSLGLTLIAAQNASDPNQEARYVDALMASAVTEIIRRAVLETL
;
A
#
# COMPACT_ATOMS: atom_id res chain seq x y z
N MET A 1 -14.14 -3.47 -27.66
CA MET A 1 -13.65 -3.34 -26.26
C MET A 1 -12.21 -2.84 -26.35
N PHE A 2 -11.77 -1.93 -25.47
CA PHE A 2 -10.40 -1.40 -25.53
C PHE A 2 -9.41 -2.37 -24.88
N SER A 3 -8.23 -2.57 -25.48
CA SER A 3 -7.26 -3.57 -25.04
C SER A 3 -6.50 -3.19 -23.76
N ASP A 4 -6.44 -1.91 -23.42
CA ASP A 4 -5.62 -1.34 -22.36
C ASP A 4 -6.43 -0.91 -21.11
N ILE A 5 -7.65 -1.42 -20.97
CA ILE A 5 -8.52 -1.12 -19.81
C ILE A 5 -8.91 -2.37 -19.01
N ALA A 6 -8.48 -3.58 -19.39
CA ALA A 6 -8.95 -4.82 -18.76
C ALA A 6 -8.86 -4.77 -17.21
N ASN A 7 -7.75 -4.26 -16.71
CA ASN A 7 -7.42 -4.19 -15.28
C ASN A 7 -7.43 -2.76 -14.72
N HIS A 8 -8.09 -1.84 -15.42
CA HIS A 8 -8.19 -0.45 -14.98
C HIS A 8 -9.43 -0.26 -14.12
N TRP A 9 -9.31 0.41 -12.98
CA TRP A 9 -10.41 0.64 -12.03
C TRP A 9 -11.64 1.36 -12.65
N ALA A 10 -11.42 2.17 -13.68
CA ALA A 10 -12.48 2.87 -14.43
C ALA A 10 -12.98 2.11 -15.68
N SER A 11 -12.56 0.86 -15.90
CA SER A 11 -12.84 0.10 -17.13
C SER A 11 -14.32 0.03 -17.47
N GLN A 12 -15.15 -0.22 -16.47
CA GLN A 12 -16.59 -0.32 -16.61
C GLN A 12 -17.23 1.02 -17.00
N CYS A 13 -16.78 2.11 -16.38
CA CYS A 13 -17.19 3.47 -16.75
C CYS A 13 -16.84 3.78 -18.20
N ILE A 14 -15.61 3.46 -18.60
CA ILE A 14 -15.11 3.68 -19.95
C ILE A 14 -15.97 2.91 -20.96
N GLN A 15 -16.30 1.66 -20.68
CA GLN A 15 -17.14 0.84 -21.56
C GLN A 15 -18.58 1.37 -21.66
N ALA A 16 -19.19 1.75 -20.54
CA ALA A 16 -20.55 2.27 -20.51
C ALA A 16 -20.68 3.61 -21.24
N LEU A 17 -19.72 4.51 -21.09
CA LEU A 17 -19.68 5.79 -21.81
C LEU A 17 -19.36 5.60 -23.30
N ALA A 18 -18.54 4.62 -23.66
CA ALA A 18 -18.26 4.29 -25.06
C ALA A 18 -19.50 3.75 -25.78
N LYS A 19 -20.29 2.89 -25.12
CA LYS A 19 -21.59 2.42 -25.64
C LYS A 19 -22.55 3.57 -25.91
N ARG A 20 -22.54 4.61 -25.06
CA ARG A 20 -23.31 5.85 -25.23
C ARG A 20 -22.70 6.85 -26.22
N LYS A 21 -21.57 6.52 -26.85
CA LYS A 21 -20.84 7.39 -27.79
C LYS A 21 -20.33 8.70 -27.17
N ILE A 22 -20.31 8.81 -25.85
CA ILE A 22 -19.80 9.99 -25.11
C ILE A 22 -18.28 10.03 -25.24
N VAL A 23 -17.61 8.93 -24.90
CA VAL A 23 -16.14 8.78 -25.05
C VAL A 23 -15.80 7.89 -26.25
N ARG A 24 -14.60 8.07 -26.80
CA ARG A 24 -14.05 7.25 -27.88
C ARG A 24 -12.59 6.92 -27.59
N GLY A 25 -12.15 5.74 -28.01
CA GLY A 25 -10.74 5.35 -28.01
C GLY A 25 -10.02 5.79 -29.28
N TYR A 26 -8.78 5.34 -29.40
CA TYR A 26 -7.91 5.60 -30.53
C TYR A 26 -8.09 4.54 -31.63
N PRO A 27 -7.72 4.84 -32.88
CA PRO A 27 -7.83 3.89 -34.01
C PRO A 27 -7.11 2.56 -33.79
N ASN A 28 -6.08 2.53 -32.94
CA ASN A 28 -5.32 1.33 -32.59
C ASN A 28 -6.02 0.43 -31.55
N GLY A 29 -7.27 0.70 -31.20
CA GLY A 29 -8.04 -0.11 -30.24
C GLY A 29 -7.77 0.19 -28.75
N THR A 30 -6.99 1.23 -28.45
CA THR A 30 -6.68 1.65 -27.06
C THR A 30 -7.58 2.79 -26.58
N PHE A 31 -7.78 2.92 -25.27
CA PHE A 31 -8.44 4.07 -24.64
C PHE A 31 -7.45 5.04 -24.00
N ARG A 32 -6.29 4.56 -23.55
CA ARG A 32 -5.24 5.26 -22.79
C ARG A 32 -5.75 5.84 -21.47
N PRO A 33 -6.25 5.02 -20.53
CA PRO A 33 -6.92 5.52 -19.34
C PRO A 33 -6.02 6.36 -18.42
N LEU A 34 -4.70 6.14 -18.44
CA LEU A 34 -3.72 6.91 -17.66
C LEU A 34 -3.23 8.19 -18.35
N ALA A 35 -3.57 8.41 -19.62
CA ALA A 35 -3.17 9.64 -20.31
C ALA A 35 -3.98 10.83 -19.80
N THR A 36 -3.33 11.98 -19.61
CA THR A 36 -3.99 13.22 -19.20
C THR A 36 -4.91 13.75 -20.29
N VAL A 37 -6.01 14.40 -19.89
CA VAL A 37 -6.97 15.03 -20.81
C VAL A 37 -6.64 16.51 -20.94
N THR A 38 -6.54 17.02 -22.16
CA THR A 38 -6.38 18.45 -22.40
C THR A 38 -7.69 19.21 -22.23
N ARG A 39 -7.62 20.52 -21.96
CA ARG A 39 -8.80 21.39 -21.86
C ARG A 39 -9.69 21.34 -23.11
N SER A 40 -9.08 21.27 -24.30
CA SER A 40 -9.84 21.15 -25.55
C SER A 40 -10.52 19.79 -25.73
N GLU A 41 -9.86 18.70 -25.33
CA GLU A 41 -10.48 17.37 -25.32
C GLU A 41 -11.65 17.28 -24.33
N PHE A 42 -11.51 17.87 -23.14
CA PHE A 42 -12.61 17.91 -22.17
C PHE A 42 -13.78 18.77 -22.68
N ALA A 43 -13.50 19.95 -23.26
CA ALA A 43 -14.53 20.80 -23.85
C ALA A 43 -15.33 20.06 -24.95
N ALA A 44 -14.66 19.25 -25.77
CA ALA A 44 -15.31 18.46 -26.81
C ALA A 44 -16.21 17.32 -26.28
N LEU A 45 -16.15 16.99 -24.99
CA LEU A 45 -17.08 16.06 -24.35
C LEU A 45 -18.39 16.74 -23.94
N MET A 46 -18.36 18.02 -23.55
CA MET A 46 -19.50 18.71 -22.94
C MET A 46 -20.77 18.73 -23.80
N PRO A 47 -20.71 18.98 -25.13
CA PRO A 47 -21.91 18.95 -25.96
C PRO A 47 -22.58 17.58 -26.01
N ARG A 48 -21.88 16.48 -25.73
CA ARG A 48 -22.43 15.11 -25.72
C ARG A 48 -23.08 14.71 -24.40
N ILE A 49 -22.92 15.55 -23.38
CA ILE A 49 -23.37 15.31 -22.01
C ILE A 49 -24.54 16.23 -21.70
N PHE A 50 -24.43 17.48 -22.13
CA PHE A 50 -25.37 18.56 -21.82
C PHE A 50 -26.04 19.09 -23.10
N GLU A 51 -26.53 18.18 -23.96
CA GLU A 51 -27.08 18.50 -25.30
C GLU A 51 -28.17 19.58 -25.25
N GLU A 52 -29.00 19.58 -24.20
CA GLU A 52 -30.16 20.46 -24.04
C GLU A 52 -29.83 21.77 -23.29
N MET A 53 -28.57 22.02 -22.93
CA MET A 53 -28.20 23.21 -22.17
C MET A 53 -28.34 24.49 -23.02
N SER A 54 -29.11 25.46 -22.52
CA SER A 54 -29.31 26.76 -23.16
C SER A 54 -28.06 27.64 -23.13
N GLU A 55 -27.89 28.46 -24.16
CA GLU A 55 -26.87 29.52 -24.19
C GLU A 55 -27.18 30.59 -23.14
N ARG A 56 -26.15 31.05 -22.43
CA ARG A 56 -26.24 32.12 -21.41
C ARG A 56 -25.59 33.41 -21.89
N GLN A 57 -24.63 33.31 -22.82
CA GLN A 57 -23.88 34.46 -23.34
C GLN A 57 -23.40 34.22 -24.78
N ALA A 58 -22.92 35.28 -25.42
CA ALA A 58 -22.28 35.19 -26.72
C ALA A 58 -20.99 34.36 -26.66
N ALA A 59 -20.65 33.71 -27.78
CA ALA A 59 -19.42 32.92 -27.87
C ALA A 59 -18.19 33.81 -27.70
N LYS A 60 -17.26 33.36 -26.88
CA LYS A 60 -15.99 34.05 -26.66
C LYS A 60 -14.94 33.59 -27.67
N ALA A 61 -14.23 34.54 -28.27
CA ALA A 61 -13.10 34.24 -29.14
C ALA A 61 -11.80 34.19 -28.33
N PHE A 62 -11.01 33.14 -28.54
CA PHE A 62 -9.71 32.96 -27.87
C PHE A 62 -8.58 33.02 -28.90
N ARG A 63 -7.51 33.74 -28.57
CA ARG A 63 -6.38 33.97 -29.49
C ARG A 63 -5.71 32.66 -29.94
N ASP A 64 -5.66 31.67 -29.06
CA ASP A 64 -5.01 30.38 -29.25
C ASP A 64 -5.97 29.26 -29.71
N VAL A 65 -7.22 29.60 -30.03
CA VAL A 65 -8.23 28.69 -30.62
C VAL A 65 -8.84 29.32 -31.88
N PRO A 66 -8.06 29.45 -32.98
CA PRO A 66 -8.56 30.00 -34.24
C PRO A 66 -9.64 29.10 -34.86
N LYS A 67 -10.40 29.61 -35.84
CA LYS A 67 -11.50 28.89 -36.51
C LYS A 67 -11.11 27.52 -37.09
N GLN A 68 -9.85 27.37 -37.50
CA GLN A 68 -9.31 26.12 -38.06
C GLN A 68 -8.91 25.11 -36.99
N HIS A 69 -8.87 25.49 -35.71
CA HIS A 69 -8.56 24.57 -34.63
C HIS A 69 -9.70 23.55 -34.48
N TRP A 70 -9.38 22.26 -34.41
CA TRP A 70 -10.37 21.18 -34.38
C TRP A 70 -11.41 21.32 -33.25
N ALA A 71 -11.02 21.92 -32.13
CA ALA A 71 -11.88 22.16 -30.97
C ALA A 71 -12.60 23.52 -31.00
N HIS A 72 -12.50 24.31 -32.08
CA HIS A 72 -13.05 25.67 -32.14
C HIS A 72 -14.54 25.71 -31.77
N GLU A 73 -15.35 24.85 -32.38
CA GLU A 73 -16.78 24.77 -32.10
C GLU A 73 -17.07 24.31 -30.67
N ALA A 74 -16.33 23.32 -30.18
CA ALA A 74 -16.48 22.83 -28.80
C ALA A 74 -16.14 23.91 -27.76
N VAL A 75 -15.06 24.67 -27.99
CA VAL A 75 -14.64 25.78 -27.13
C VAL A 75 -15.66 26.93 -27.17
N ALA A 76 -16.17 27.26 -28.36
CA ALA A 76 -17.25 28.24 -28.49
C ALA A 76 -18.50 27.79 -27.71
N TRP A 77 -18.90 26.53 -27.87
CA TRP A 77 -20.08 25.95 -27.23
C TRP A 77 -20.00 25.99 -25.71
N VAL A 78 -18.87 25.59 -25.11
CA VAL A 78 -18.69 25.64 -23.65
C VAL A 78 -18.59 27.07 -23.12
N SER A 79 -18.06 28.00 -23.93
CA SER A 79 -17.98 29.42 -23.55
C SER A 79 -19.35 30.09 -23.50
N GLN A 80 -20.25 29.80 -24.45
CA GLN A 80 -21.62 30.33 -24.48
C GLN A 80 -22.45 29.89 -23.27
N ARG A 81 -22.06 28.78 -22.63
CA ARG A 81 -22.80 28.11 -21.54
C ARG A 81 -22.16 28.27 -20.17
N ASP A 82 -21.05 28.99 -20.10
CA ASP A 82 -20.33 29.28 -18.87
C ASP A 82 -19.80 28.02 -18.13
N LEU A 83 -19.54 26.93 -18.86
CA LEU A 83 -19.01 25.68 -18.27
C LEU A 83 -17.51 25.76 -17.93
N PHE A 84 -16.83 26.75 -18.46
CA PHE A 84 -15.40 26.99 -18.26
C PHE A 84 -15.17 28.42 -17.78
N SER A 85 -15.92 28.87 -16.78
CA SER A 85 -15.63 30.10 -16.03
C SER A 85 -14.86 29.75 -14.75
N GLY A 86 -13.81 30.53 -14.46
CA GLY A 86 -12.83 30.23 -13.39
C GLY A 86 -11.40 30.59 -13.78
N PHE A 87 -11.17 30.77 -15.08
CA PHE A 87 -10.22 31.75 -15.57
C PHE A 87 -11.10 32.74 -16.31
N GLY A 88 -11.42 33.89 -15.70
CA GLY A 88 -11.52 35.07 -16.56
C GLY A 88 -10.27 35.00 -17.43
N ASP A 89 -10.42 35.01 -18.77
CA ASP A 89 -9.35 34.66 -19.72
C ASP A 89 -8.04 34.98 -19.07
N TYR A 90 -7.13 33.99 -18.97
CA TYR A 90 -5.76 34.29 -18.59
C TYR A 90 -5.44 35.66 -19.15
N ALA A 91 -4.95 36.62 -18.34
CA ALA A 91 -5.04 38.05 -18.70
C ALA A 91 -4.56 38.39 -20.15
N ASP A 92 -3.82 37.47 -20.77
CA ASP A 92 -3.48 37.33 -22.18
C ASP A 92 -4.60 36.95 -23.21
N GLY A 93 -5.87 36.68 -22.83
CA GLY A 93 -6.96 36.29 -23.73
C GLY A 93 -6.94 34.84 -24.24
N SER A 94 -6.23 33.93 -23.58
CA SER A 94 -6.05 32.53 -24.03
C SER A 94 -7.03 31.52 -23.40
N PHE A 95 -7.32 30.44 -24.13
CA PHE A 95 -8.04 29.26 -23.62
C PHE A 95 -7.09 28.18 -23.09
N ARG A 96 -5.86 28.12 -23.60
CA ARG A 96 -4.83 27.09 -23.39
C ARG A 96 -5.30 25.67 -23.75
N PRO A 97 -5.66 25.40 -25.02
CA PRO A 97 -6.32 24.16 -25.44
C PRO A 97 -5.48 22.89 -25.22
N ARG A 98 -4.14 23.01 -25.19
CA ARG A 98 -3.20 21.90 -24.99
C ARG A 98 -2.83 21.65 -23.52
N GLN A 99 -3.21 22.54 -22.61
CA GLN A 99 -2.95 22.34 -21.19
C GLN A 99 -3.86 21.23 -20.66
N ALA A 100 -3.33 20.36 -19.81
CA ALA A 100 -4.14 19.35 -19.14
C ALA A 100 -5.19 20.01 -18.24
N ILE A 101 -6.42 19.48 -18.23
CA ILE A 101 -7.46 19.95 -17.33
C ILE A 101 -7.20 19.46 -15.90
N SER A 102 -7.30 20.37 -14.93
CA SER A 102 -7.17 20.03 -13.51
C SER A 102 -8.44 19.41 -12.94
N ARG A 103 -8.33 18.69 -11.82
CA ARG A 103 -9.48 18.12 -11.10
C ARG A 103 -10.51 19.17 -10.72
N ALA A 104 -10.07 20.29 -10.15
CA ALA A 104 -10.96 21.39 -9.77
C ALA A 104 -11.72 21.96 -10.98
N GLN A 105 -11.05 22.17 -12.11
CA GLN A 105 -11.70 22.66 -13.34
C GLN A 105 -12.74 21.67 -13.88
N ALA A 106 -12.43 20.38 -13.91
CA ALA A 106 -13.34 19.37 -14.42
C ALA A 106 -14.57 19.20 -13.53
N ILE A 107 -14.39 19.18 -12.19
CA ILE A 107 -15.52 19.12 -11.24
C ILE A 107 -16.41 20.36 -11.42
N ALA A 108 -15.82 21.55 -11.46
CA ALA A 108 -16.57 22.80 -11.64
C ALA A 108 -17.42 22.77 -12.91
N ALA A 109 -16.82 22.45 -14.05
CA ALA A 109 -17.53 22.37 -15.33
C ALA A 109 -18.72 21.39 -15.30
N ILE A 110 -18.53 20.19 -14.71
CA ILE A 110 -19.59 19.19 -14.62
C ILE A 110 -20.73 19.65 -13.71
N ILE A 111 -20.40 20.23 -12.55
CA ILE A 111 -21.41 20.72 -11.60
C ILE A 111 -22.23 21.85 -12.20
N THR A 112 -21.57 22.82 -12.83
CA THR A 112 -22.26 23.93 -13.51
C THR A 112 -23.23 23.40 -14.58
N GLY A 113 -22.82 22.40 -15.37
CA GLY A 113 -23.68 21.76 -16.36
C GLY A 113 -24.87 21.04 -15.73
N LEU A 114 -24.65 20.25 -14.67
CA LEU A 114 -25.71 19.53 -13.96
C LEU A 114 -26.73 20.48 -13.32
N GLN A 115 -26.27 21.54 -12.66
CA GLN A 115 -27.16 22.55 -12.08
C GLN A 115 -27.99 23.26 -13.15
N ALA A 116 -27.39 23.57 -14.31
CA ALA A 116 -28.12 24.17 -15.41
C ALA A 116 -29.22 23.26 -15.96
N MET A 117 -28.98 21.94 -16.05
CA MET A 117 -29.97 20.97 -16.48
C MET A 117 -31.11 20.76 -15.47
N GLN A 118 -30.83 20.87 -14.18
CA GLN A 118 -31.83 20.68 -13.12
C GLN A 118 -32.79 21.87 -12.97
N GLY A 119 -32.56 22.97 -13.71
CA GLY A 119 -33.38 24.17 -13.66
C GLY A 119 -33.25 24.85 -12.29
N VAL A 120 -32.21 25.66 -12.10
CA VAL A 120 -32.04 26.39 -10.85
C VAL A 120 -33.20 27.36 -10.63
N ALA A 121 -34.06 27.01 -9.67
CA ALA A 121 -34.78 27.96 -8.83
C ALA A 121 -33.75 28.80 -8.04
N ALA A 122 -33.15 29.78 -8.70
CA ALA A 122 -32.50 30.92 -8.09
C ALA A 122 -32.80 32.09 -9.01
N VAL A 123 -34.05 32.54 -8.91
CA VAL A 123 -34.42 33.90 -9.27
C VAL A 123 -33.58 34.81 -8.35
N ILE A 124 -32.47 35.30 -8.86
CA ILE A 124 -31.97 36.60 -8.44
C ILE A 124 -32.60 37.58 -9.42
N GLU A 125 -33.77 38.11 -9.07
CA GLU A 125 -34.17 39.37 -9.66
C GLU A 125 -33.17 40.44 -9.21
N PRO A 126 -32.73 41.33 -10.11
CA PRO A 126 -31.93 42.48 -9.73
C PRO A 126 -32.85 43.47 -9.03
N ASP A 127 -32.94 43.42 -7.70
CA ASP A 127 -33.71 44.42 -6.97
C ASP A 127 -32.95 45.75 -6.98
N ALA A 128 -33.45 46.65 -7.81
CA ALA A 128 -33.05 48.02 -7.92
C ALA A 128 -33.61 48.79 -6.71
N ALA A 129 -32.84 48.85 -5.63
CA ALA A 129 -33.04 49.84 -4.57
C ALA A 129 -31.70 50.26 -3.96
N LEU A 130 -31.29 51.46 -4.33
CA LEU A 130 -30.16 52.21 -3.79
C LEU A 130 -30.38 52.54 -2.30
N GLU A 131 -29.33 52.25 -1.51
CA GLU A 131 -28.74 53.04 -0.41
C GLU A 131 -28.66 52.40 0.99
N THR A 132 -27.39 52.32 1.44
CA THR A 132 -26.89 52.16 2.82
C THR A 132 -27.08 50.82 3.53
N ARG A 133 -26.13 49.89 3.32
CA ARG A 133 -25.72 48.96 4.38
C ARG A 133 -24.31 48.42 4.14
N ALA A 134 -23.47 48.49 5.17
CA ALA A 134 -22.10 48.00 5.18
C ALA A 134 -22.05 46.48 4.87
N GLU A 135 -21.01 46.07 4.15
CA GLU A 135 -20.65 44.67 3.87
C GLU A 135 -20.25 43.92 5.16
N PRO A 136 -20.89 42.75 5.46
CA PRO A 136 -20.10 41.59 5.90
C PRO A 136 -20.66 40.19 5.51
N ALA A 137 -21.47 40.03 4.45
CA ALA A 137 -22.13 38.74 4.16
C ALA A 137 -21.29 37.72 3.33
N ALA A 138 -20.44 38.16 2.41
CA ALA A 138 -19.73 37.25 1.48
C ALA A 138 -18.58 36.45 2.13
N THR A 139 -17.89 37.04 3.11
CA THR A 139 -16.78 36.41 3.84
C THR A 139 -17.22 35.27 4.76
N ASN A 140 -18.44 35.31 5.29
CA ASN A 140 -18.97 34.27 6.17
C ASN A 140 -19.31 32.98 5.41
N ASN A 141 -19.86 33.09 4.19
CA ASN A 141 -20.22 31.93 3.37
C ASN A 141 -18.99 31.20 2.79
N LEU A 142 -17.97 31.93 2.33
CA LEU A 142 -16.72 31.32 1.85
C LEU A 142 -15.97 30.58 2.97
N THR A 143 -16.01 31.12 4.18
CA THR A 143 -15.41 30.49 5.37
C THR A 143 -16.15 29.20 5.75
N ALA A 144 -17.49 29.20 5.70
CA ALA A 144 -18.31 28.03 5.99
C ALA A 144 -18.13 26.92 4.94
N GLN A 145 -18.07 27.26 3.64
CA GLN A 145 -17.80 26.29 2.57
C GLN A 145 -16.40 25.67 2.69
N SER A 146 -15.39 26.50 2.95
CA SER A 146 -14.01 26.01 3.16
C SER A 146 -13.93 25.06 4.36
N GLN A 147 -14.65 25.36 5.44
CA GLN A 147 -14.74 24.46 6.61
C GLN A 147 -15.49 23.16 6.30
N TYR A 148 -16.56 23.21 5.51
CA TYR A 148 -17.28 22.02 5.07
C TYR A 148 -16.39 21.10 4.23
N ILE A 149 -15.72 21.65 3.21
CA ILE A 149 -14.80 20.91 2.34
C ILE A 149 -13.63 20.31 3.14
N ALA A 150 -13.09 21.03 4.13
CA ALA A 150 -12.01 20.54 4.98
C ALA A 150 -12.38 19.29 5.81
N GLN A 151 -13.67 18.96 5.96
CA GLN A 151 -14.11 17.70 6.58
C GLN A 151 -13.87 16.49 5.67
N TYR A 152 -13.72 16.70 4.36
CA TYR A 152 -13.55 15.66 3.35
C TYR A 152 -12.16 15.64 2.73
N PHE A 153 -11.51 16.81 2.65
CA PHE A 153 -10.24 16.97 1.95
C PHE A 153 -9.15 17.62 2.82
N ARG A 154 -8.00 16.95 2.93
CA ARG A 154 -6.81 17.43 3.66
C ARG A 154 -6.17 18.65 3.02
N ASP A 155 -6.25 18.71 1.70
CA ASP A 155 -5.74 19.80 0.85
C ASP A 155 -6.87 20.76 0.44
N ALA A 156 -7.90 20.91 1.28
CA ALA A 156 -8.98 21.86 1.06
C ALA A 156 -8.47 23.30 0.85
N ALA A 157 -7.36 23.67 1.52
CA ALA A 157 -6.72 24.97 1.36
C ALA A 157 -6.11 25.19 -0.04
N ASP A 158 -5.78 24.12 -0.78
CA ASP A 158 -5.22 24.20 -2.14
C ASP A 158 -6.30 24.35 -3.22
N ILE A 159 -7.58 24.29 -2.83
CA ILE A 159 -8.72 24.42 -3.74
C ILE A 159 -8.88 25.88 -4.16
N PRO A 160 -8.81 26.19 -5.46
CA PRO A 160 -9.04 27.54 -5.94
C PRO A 160 -10.43 28.06 -5.54
N ILE A 161 -10.53 29.35 -5.18
CA ILE A 161 -11.78 29.99 -4.72
C ILE A 161 -12.93 29.73 -5.70
N TYR A 162 -12.68 29.85 -7.01
CA TYR A 162 -13.70 29.64 -8.05
C TYR A 162 -14.31 28.22 -8.05
N ALA A 163 -13.61 27.22 -7.50
CA ALA A 163 -14.04 25.82 -7.50
C ALA A 163 -14.66 25.37 -6.18
N GLN A 164 -14.59 26.19 -5.11
CA GLN A 164 -15.05 25.79 -3.78
C GLN A 164 -16.54 25.46 -3.78
N GLU A 165 -17.38 26.34 -4.34
CA GLU A 165 -18.83 26.12 -4.43
C GLU A 165 -19.15 24.84 -5.21
N SER A 166 -18.51 24.63 -6.36
CA SER A 166 -18.75 23.43 -7.17
C SER A 166 -18.30 22.16 -6.46
N ILE A 167 -17.19 22.19 -5.72
CA ILE A 167 -16.71 21.02 -4.97
C ILE A 167 -17.63 20.72 -3.79
N ALA A 168 -18.14 21.74 -3.09
CA ALA A 168 -19.16 21.56 -2.06
C ALA A 168 -20.44 20.94 -2.65
N ALA A 169 -20.94 21.46 -3.77
CA ALA A 169 -22.08 20.89 -4.48
C ALA A 169 -21.82 19.46 -4.97
N ALA A 170 -20.60 19.13 -5.40
CA ALA A 170 -20.22 17.77 -5.77
C ALA A 170 -20.28 16.78 -4.61
N LEU A 171 -19.97 17.22 -3.39
CA LEU A 171 -20.14 16.42 -2.18
C LEU A 171 -21.62 16.23 -1.83
N GLU A 172 -22.42 17.30 -1.90
CA GLU A 172 -23.88 17.27 -1.64
C GLU A 172 -24.62 16.36 -2.63
N GLN A 173 -24.27 16.42 -3.91
CA GLN A 173 -24.82 15.56 -4.97
C GLN A 173 -24.21 14.15 -4.99
N GLN A 174 -23.36 13.81 -4.02
CA GLN A 174 -22.67 12.51 -3.91
C GLN A 174 -21.84 12.15 -5.17
N LEU A 175 -21.37 13.14 -5.92
CA LEU A 175 -20.41 12.94 -7.01
C LEU A 175 -19.00 12.66 -6.49
N LEU A 176 -18.69 13.12 -5.27
CA LEU A 176 -17.52 12.73 -4.51
C LEU A 176 -17.98 11.97 -3.26
N GLU A 177 -17.29 10.89 -2.90
CA GLU A 177 -17.67 10.06 -1.77
C GLU A 177 -17.41 10.75 -0.44
N SER A 178 -18.35 10.59 0.51
CA SER A 178 -18.13 10.83 1.92
C SER A 178 -17.38 9.66 2.55
N LEU A 179 -16.24 9.93 3.18
CA LEU A 179 -15.41 8.93 3.86
C LEU A 179 -15.30 9.27 5.34
N SER A 180 -14.97 8.28 6.16
CA SER A 180 -14.77 8.45 7.59
C SER A 180 -13.56 9.30 7.96
N GLN A 181 -12.63 9.52 7.01
CA GLN A 181 -11.43 10.32 7.19
C GLN A 181 -11.21 11.23 5.96
N PRO A 182 -10.70 12.46 6.16
CA PRO A 182 -10.35 13.34 5.05
C PRO A 182 -9.25 12.73 4.16
N ARG A 183 -9.42 12.84 2.83
CA ARG A 183 -8.46 12.38 1.80
C ARG A 183 -7.85 13.55 1.04
N PHE A 184 -7.00 13.32 0.06
CA PHE A 184 -6.54 14.39 -0.84
C PHE A 184 -7.43 14.49 -2.07
N LEU A 185 -7.87 15.70 -2.43
CA LEU A 185 -8.52 15.98 -3.71
C LEU A 185 -7.46 16.12 -4.83
N ARG A 186 -6.34 16.74 -4.49
CA ARG A 186 -5.27 17.26 -5.36
C ARG A 186 -5.88 18.14 -6.47
N PRO A 187 -6.50 19.28 -6.10
CA PRO A 187 -7.36 20.07 -6.99
C PRO A 187 -6.67 20.52 -8.27
N ASN A 188 -5.37 20.78 -8.21
CA ASN A 188 -4.56 21.27 -9.32
C ASN A 188 -3.89 20.14 -10.14
N GLN A 189 -4.05 18.88 -9.75
CA GLN A 189 -3.53 17.74 -10.50
C GLN A 189 -4.29 17.56 -11.82
N ALA A 190 -3.56 17.29 -12.90
CA ALA A 190 -4.13 16.95 -14.20
C ALA A 190 -4.98 15.67 -14.11
N MET A 191 -6.18 15.71 -14.68
CA MET A 191 -7.03 14.52 -14.78
C MET A 191 -6.62 13.62 -15.94
N THR A 192 -6.63 12.33 -15.68
CA THR A 192 -6.49 11.27 -16.66
C THR A 192 -7.83 10.94 -17.33
N ARG A 193 -7.77 10.29 -18.49
CA ARG A 193 -8.96 9.85 -19.24
C ARG A 193 -9.83 8.89 -18.44
N GLY A 194 -9.23 8.02 -17.62
CA GLY A 194 -9.94 7.12 -16.71
C GLY A 194 -10.66 7.87 -15.60
N GLU A 195 -10.03 8.88 -14.99
CA GLU A 195 -10.66 9.71 -13.96
C GLU A 195 -11.81 10.53 -14.53
N VAL A 196 -11.65 11.10 -15.74
CA VAL A 196 -12.74 11.80 -16.43
C VAL A 196 -13.90 10.85 -16.71
N ALA A 197 -13.63 9.63 -17.20
CA ALA A 197 -14.68 8.64 -17.44
C ALA A 197 -15.45 8.29 -16.15
N ALA A 198 -14.75 8.15 -15.02
CA ALA A 198 -15.37 7.88 -13.74
C ALA A 198 -16.24 9.05 -13.24
N LEU A 199 -15.72 10.29 -13.29
CA LEU A 199 -16.47 11.49 -12.97
C LEU A 199 -17.75 11.61 -13.81
N LEU A 200 -17.64 11.37 -15.12
CA LEU A 200 -18.79 11.41 -16.04
C LEU A 200 -19.82 10.32 -15.75
N CYS A 201 -19.39 9.10 -15.40
CA CYS A 201 -20.32 8.05 -15.01
C CYS A 201 -21.11 8.39 -13.75
N ARG A 202 -20.46 9.06 -12.78
CA ARG A 202 -21.15 9.55 -11.57
C ARG A 202 -22.11 10.68 -11.92
N ALA A 203 -21.67 11.65 -12.72
CA ALA A 203 -22.47 12.80 -13.17
C ALA A 203 -23.74 12.38 -13.91
N LEU A 204 -23.64 11.37 -14.77
CA LEU A 204 -24.74 10.85 -15.58
C LEU A 204 -25.55 9.76 -14.88
N ALA A 205 -25.27 9.47 -13.61
CA ALA A 205 -25.92 8.41 -12.83
C ALA A 205 -26.03 7.09 -13.61
N ILE A 206 -24.96 6.70 -14.32
CA ILE A 206 -24.97 5.53 -15.20
C ILE A 206 -25.32 4.28 -14.38
N PRO A 207 -26.33 3.48 -14.77
CA PRO A 207 -26.77 2.33 -13.98
C PRO A 207 -25.69 1.26 -13.84
N LEU A 208 -25.65 0.64 -12.66
CA LEU A 208 -24.72 -0.45 -12.36
C LEU A 208 -24.91 -1.68 -13.23
N ALA A 209 -26.14 -1.99 -13.66
CA ALA A 209 -26.38 -3.11 -14.58
C ALA A 209 -25.62 -2.97 -15.92
N GLU A 210 -25.17 -1.76 -16.25
CA GLU A 210 -24.40 -1.48 -17.46
C GLU A 210 -22.88 -1.45 -17.24
N MET A 211 -22.46 -1.39 -15.97
CA MET A 211 -21.08 -1.49 -15.52
C MET A 211 -20.82 -2.96 -15.17
N GLY A 212 -19.85 -3.62 -15.81
CA GLY A 212 -19.64 -5.08 -15.67
C GLY A 212 -19.38 -5.58 -14.23
N GLN A 213 -19.12 -6.88 -14.07
CA GLN A 213 -18.73 -7.44 -12.78
C GLN A 213 -17.20 -7.39 -12.61
N TYR A 214 -16.72 -7.17 -11.38
CA TYR A 214 -15.29 -7.31 -11.03
C TYR A 214 -14.95 -8.79 -10.79
N PRO A 215 -13.66 -9.19 -10.77
CA PRO A 215 -13.30 -10.59 -10.56
C PRO A 215 -13.87 -11.11 -9.23
N ALA A 216 -14.48 -12.28 -9.27
CA ALA A 216 -14.78 -13.04 -8.06
C ALA A 216 -13.46 -13.55 -7.46
N LEU A 217 -13.28 -13.35 -6.15
CA LEU A 217 -12.13 -13.93 -5.45
C LEU A 217 -12.33 -15.46 -5.38
N ALA A 218 -11.23 -16.23 -5.38
CA ALA A 218 -11.32 -17.68 -5.17
C ALA A 218 -12.00 -17.94 -3.81
N ASP A 219 -13.10 -18.70 -3.79
CA ASP A 219 -13.98 -18.77 -2.61
C ASP A 219 -13.77 -20.01 -1.73
N ASP A 220 -12.95 -20.98 -2.16
CA ASP A 220 -12.73 -22.24 -1.45
C ASP A 220 -11.25 -22.46 -1.07
N GLN A 221 -10.99 -22.46 0.23
CA GLN A 221 -9.66 -22.68 0.82
C GLN A 221 -9.16 -24.11 0.61
N GLN A 222 -10.05 -25.10 0.69
CA GLN A 222 -9.70 -26.52 0.55
C GLN A 222 -9.35 -26.83 -0.91
N GLU A 223 -10.15 -26.36 -1.86
CA GLU A 223 -9.86 -26.49 -3.29
C GLU A 223 -8.53 -25.79 -3.65
N THR A 224 -8.29 -24.62 -3.07
CA THR A 224 -7.04 -23.87 -3.25
C THR A 224 -5.84 -24.67 -2.72
N PHE A 225 -5.96 -25.26 -1.53
CA PHE A 225 -4.92 -26.11 -0.95
C PHE A 225 -4.64 -27.36 -1.80
N GLU A 226 -5.69 -28.08 -2.23
CA GLU A 226 -5.55 -29.28 -3.07
C GLU A 226 -4.87 -28.96 -4.40
N ARG A 227 -5.22 -27.82 -5.02
CA ARG A 227 -4.56 -27.35 -6.23
C ARG A 227 -3.08 -27.05 -6.00
N PHE A 228 -2.71 -26.40 -4.88
CA PHE A 228 -1.31 -26.14 -4.56
C PHE A 228 -0.55 -27.44 -4.28
N LEU A 229 -1.15 -28.38 -3.57
CA LEU A 229 -0.54 -29.69 -3.32
C LEU A 229 -0.32 -30.48 -4.62
N GLN A 230 -1.20 -30.34 -5.62
CA GLN A 230 -0.99 -30.90 -6.95
C GLN A 230 0.18 -30.25 -7.70
N GLN A 231 0.39 -28.94 -7.53
CA GLN A 231 1.54 -28.24 -8.14
C GLN A 231 2.88 -28.70 -7.54
N GLU A 232 2.88 -29.12 -6.28
CA GLU A 232 4.04 -29.73 -5.61
C GLU A 232 4.38 -31.15 -6.10
N ALA A 233 3.54 -31.79 -6.94
CA ALA A 233 3.70 -33.21 -7.29
C ALA A 233 5.09 -33.57 -7.86
N THR A 234 5.75 -32.64 -8.54
CA THR A 234 7.09 -32.82 -9.15
C THR A 234 8.26 -32.26 -8.33
N PHE A 235 7.99 -31.72 -7.13
CA PHE A 235 8.95 -31.10 -6.23
C PHE A 235 9.30 -32.03 -5.06
N ASP A 236 10.26 -31.63 -4.22
CA ASP A 236 10.72 -32.40 -3.05
C ASP A 236 11.32 -31.48 -1.97
N ALA A 237 11.83 -32.04 -0.87
CA ALA A 237 12.36 -31.25 0.24
C ALA A 237 13.61 -30.41 -0.09
N SER A 238 14.27 -30.66 -1.23
CA SER A 238 15.42 -29.88 -1.70
C SER A 238 15.03 -28.68 -2.57
N ARG A 239 13.81 -28.71 -3.12
CA ARG A 239 13.26 -27.66 -3.96
C ARG A 239 11.74 -27.76 -3.98
N LEU A 240 11.07 -26.75 -3.44
CA LEU A 240 9.62 -26.66 -3.32
C LEU A 240 9.03 -25.68 -4.34
N ALA A 241 7.72 -25.80 -4.62
CA ALA A 241 7.12 -25.04 -5.71
C ALA A 241 6.97 -23.54 -5.40
N PHE A 242 6.64 -23.21 -4.14
CA PHE A 242 6.32 -21.85 -3.73
C PHE A 242 7.45 -21.22 -2.92
N LEU A 243 8.02 -21.95 -1.95
CA LEU A 243 9.14 -21.46 -1.14
C LEU A 243 10.34 -21.05 -2.00
N ASP A 244 10.64 -21.85 -3.03
CA ASP A 244 11.79 -21.67 -3.93
C ASP A 244 11.40 -21.06 -5.30
N SER A 245 10.20 -20.49 -5.41
CA SER A 245 9.77 -19.76 -6.62
C SER A 245 10.73 -18.60 -6.93
N GLY A 246 11.23 -17.94 -5.88
CA GLY A 246 12.28 -16.93 -5.95
C GLY A 246 11.80 -15.56 -6.42
N ILE A 247 12.52 -14.52 -6.02
CA ILE A 247 12.18 -13.12 -6.36
C ILE A 247 12.21 -12.84 -7.88
N GLU A 248 12.95 -13.63 -8.64
CA GLU A 248 13.06 -13.50 -10.10
C GLU A 248 11.71 -13.69 -10.82
N ARG A 249 10.78 -14.47 -10.23
CA ARG A 249 9.42 -14.66 -10.77
C ARG A 249 8.42 -13.62 -10.28
N SER A 250 8.79 -12.79 -9.30
CA SER A 250 7.89 -11.78 -8.75
C SER A 250 7.68 -10.64 -9.74
N ARG A 251 6.40 -10.37 -10.04
CA ARG A 251 6.00 -9.18 -10.81
C ARG A 251 6.28 -7.86 -10.09
N TYR A 252 6.53 -7.90 -8.78
CA TYR A 252 6.77 -6.72 -7.93
C TYR A 252 8.26 -6.46 -7.67
N ARG A 253 9.16 -7.24 -8.27
CA ARG A 253 10.61 -7.10 -8.05
C ARG A 253 11.13 -5.70 -8.39
N SER A 254 10.66 -5.10 -9.48
CA SER A 254 11.08 -3.76 -9.89
C SER A 254 10.69 -2.66 -8.89
N ASP A 255 9.74 -2.94 -8.00
CA ASP A 255 9.24 -2.02 -7.00
C ASP A 255 10.04 -1.99 -5.70
N ILE A 256 10.92 -2.97 -5.46
CA ILE A 256 11.63 -3.14 -4.17
C ILE A 256 12.39 -1.87 -3.77
N ALA A 257 13.00 -1.18 -4.74
CA ALA A 257 13.71 0.08 -4.50
C ALA A 257 12.82 1.18 -3.90
N GLN A 258 11.50 1.09 -4.09
CA GLN A 258 10.51 2.05 -3.58
C GLN A 258 9.86 1.64 -2.26
N TYR A 259 10.08 0.41 -1.78
CA TYR A 259 9.37 -0.12 -0.61
C TYR A 259 9.55 0.75 0.64
N ALA A 260 10.79 1.13 0.96
CA ALA A 260 11.07 1.96 2.11
C ALA A 260 10.37 3.34 2.05
N LYS A 261 10.27 3.92 0.84
CA LYS A 261 9.55 5.18 0.62
C LYS A 261 8.04 5.01 0.78
N ARG A 262 7.47 3.96 0.21
CA ARG A 262 6.02 3.65 0.29
C ARG A 262 5.57 3.38 1.72
N LEU A 263 6.42 2.76 2.53
CA LEU A 263 6.17 2.53 3.96
C LEU A 263 6.20 3.81 4.81
N GLN A 264 6.68 4.93 4.27
CA GLN A 264 6.69 6.23 4.93
C GLN A 264 5.50 7.11 4.50
N ASP A 265 4.85 6.81 3.37
CA ASP A 265 3.74 7.59 2.81
C ASP A 265 2.37 7.18 3.39
N LEU A 266 1.59 8.16 3.87
CA LEU A 266 0.24 7.99 4.41
C LEU A 266 -0.84 8.58 3.49
N SER A 267 -0.51 8.93 2.25
CA SER A 267 -1.43 9.62 1.34
C SER A 267 -2.55 8.72 0.79
N SER A 268 -2.43 7.41 0.96
CA SER A 268 -3.40 6.42 0.50
C SER A 268 -4.54 6.22 1.51
N ILE A 269 -5.76 6.04 0.99
CA ILE A 269 -6.93 5.73 1.81
C ILE A 269 -6.75 4.32 2.39
N SER A 270 -6.65 4.18 3.70
CA SER A 270 -6.54 2.85 4.33
C SER A 270 -7.86 2.09 4.24
N ALA A 271 -7.78 0.77 4.09
CA ALA A 271 -8.94 -0.11 4.23
C ALA A 271 -9.59 0.08 5.62
N PRO A 272 -10.93 0.14 5.69
CA PRO A 272 -11.61 0.27 6.97
C PRO A 272 -11.35 -0.97 7.82
N LEU A 273 -11.17 -0.77 9.12
CA LEU A 273 -10.92 -1.86 10.06
C LEU A 273 -11.63 -1.55 11.38
N ASN A 274 -12.46 -2.50 11.81
CA ASN A 274 -13.18 -2.41 13.08
C ASN A 274 -12.38 -3.06 14.21
N LYS A 275 -12.73 -2.73 15.46
CA LYS A 275 -12.11 -3.29 16.69
C LYS A 275 -10.59 -3.11 16.71
N THR A 276 -10.14 -1.90 16.38
CA THR A 276 -8.72 -1.54 16.35
C THR A 276 -8.31 -0.78 17.61
N ALA A 277 -7.04 -0.90 17.98
CA ALA A 277 -6.42 -0.06 19.01
C ALA A 277 -5.17 0.64 18.44
N ALA A 278 -4.74 1.73 19.08
CA ALA A 278 -3.47 2.38 18.74
C ALA A 278 -2.31 1.37 18.80
N TYR A 279 -1.32 1.54 17.92
CA TYR A 279 -0.17 0.62 17.87
C TYR A 279 0.54 0.55 19.25
N PRO A 280 0.80 -0.66 19.77
CA PRO A 280 1.21 -0.88 21.15
C PRO A 280 2.65 -0.44 21.44
N LYS A 281 2.86 0.16 22.62
CA LYS A 281 4.18 0.61 23.07
C LYS A 281 5.15 -0.55 23.33
N ILE A 282 6.46 -0.30 23.17
CA ILE A 282 7.52 -1.27 23.49
C ILE A 282 7.47 -1.72 24.96
N GLY A 283 8.01 -2.90 25.24
CA GLY A 283 8.14 -3.49 26.57
C GLY A 283 6.83 -3.98 27.19
N LYS A 284 5.71 -3.91 26.45
CA LYS A 284 4.43 -4.45 26.89
C LYS A 284 3.86 -5.40 25.85
N MET A 285 3.66 -6.65 26.24
CA MET A 285 2.71 -7.50 25.52
C MET A 285 1.33 -6.84 25.54
N PHE A 286 0.56 -7.06 24.49
CA PHE A 286 -0.79 -6.51 24.35
C PHE A 286 -1.73 -7.61 23.88
N PHE A 287 -3.03 -7.29 23.87
CA PHE A 287 -4.06 -8.27 23.53
C PHE A 287 -3.94 -8.78 22.09
N VAL A 288 -3.80 -10.10 21.95
CA VAL A 288 -3.98 -10.84 20.71
C VAL A 288 -5.24 -11.69 20.86
N ASN A 289 -6.14 -11.63 19.87
CA ASN A 289 -7.29 -12.53 19.86
C ASN A 289 -6.84 -13.93 19.42
N GLU A 290 -6.52 -14.81 20.36
CA GLU A 290 -5.99 -16.17 20.12
C GLU A 290 -6.94 -17.13 19.38
N SER A 291 -8.22 -16.80 19.29
CA SER A 291 -9.19 -17.53 18.44
C SER A 291 -9.34 -16.89 17.04
N GLY A 292 -8.57 -15.85 16.75
CA GLY A 292 -8.72 -15.02 15.55
C GLY A 292 -8.33 -15.72 14.26
N LEU A 293 -7.57 -16.82 14.33
CA LEU A 293 -7.11 -17.60 13.18
C LEU A 293 -7.63 -19.05 13.18
N GLU A 294 -8.72 -19.34 13.91
CA GLU A 294 -9.32 -20.69 13.96
C GLU A 294 -9.82 -21.20 12.60
N PHE A 295 -10.06 -20.30 11.64
CA PHE A 295 -10.44 -20.67 10.27
C PHE A 295 -9.31 -21.32 9.45
N LEU A 296 -8.06 -21.26 9.90
CA LEU A 296 -6.94 -21.94 9.22
C LEU A 296 -6.93 -23.45 9.56
N PRO A 297 -6.38 -24.33 8.71
CA PRO A 297 -6.23 -25.75 9.05
C PRO A 297 -5.36 -25.94 10.30
N SER A 298 -5.62 -26.95 11.13
CA SER A 298 -4.90 -27.20 12.39
C SER A 298 -3.39 -27.41 12.23
N ASP A 299 -2.97 -27.82 11.03
CA ASP A 299 -1.55 -27.98 10.66
C ASP A 299 -0.80 -26.64 10.53
N ILE A 300 -1.53 -25.51 10.56
CA ILE A 300 -0.96 -24.22 10.97
C ILE A 300 -0.90 -24.23 12.51
N LEU A 301 0.26 -24.64 13.03
CA LEU A 301 0.52 -24.86 14.45
C LEU A 301 0.39 -23.58 15.28
N SER A 302 0.99 -22.49 14.79
CA SER A 302 0.95 -21.16 15.43
C SER A 302 0.87 -20.08 14.36
N GLY A 303 0.20 -18.98 14.68
CA GLY A 303 0.08 -17.85 13.78
C GLY A 303 -0.26 -16.55 14.49
N CYS A 304 0.29 -15.45 14.00
CA CYS A 304 -0.07 -14.10 14.42
C CYS A 304 -0.25 -13.22 13.19
N VAL A 305 -1.40 -12.56 13.05
CA VAL A 305 -1.70 -11.59 11.99
C VAL A 305 -2.01 -10.23 12.63
N CYS A 306 -1.29 -9.21 12.19
CA CYS A 306 -1.52 -7.81 12.54
C CYS A 306 -2.12 -7.08 11.33
N LEU A 307 -3.41 -6.77 11.39
CA LEU A 307 -4.08 -5.89 10.44
C LEU A 307 -3.92 -4.44 10.88
N SER A 308 -3.84 -3.53 9.93
CA SER A 308 -3.69 -2.12 10.24
C SER A 308 -4.54 -1.21 9.35
N THR A 309 -4.92 -0.08 9.94
CA THR A 309 -5.58 1.05 9.29
C THR A 309 -5.01 2.35 9.86
N VAL A 310 -5.36 3.49 9.27
CA VAL A 310 -4.93 4.81 9.74
C VAL A 310 -6.16 5.57 10.21
N GLN A 311 -6.14 6.04 11.46
CA GLN A 311 -7.18 6.86 12.08
C GLN A 311 -6.51 8.10 12.67
N ALA A 312 -6.97 9.30 12.30
CA ALA A 312 -6.41 10.57 12.79
C ALA A 312 -4.87 10.64 12.69
N ASP A 313 -4.32 10.26 11.53
CA ASP A 313 -2.88 10.25 11.23
C ASP A 313 -2.02 9.32 12.08
N GLN A 314 -2.65 8.39 12.80
CA GLN A 314 -1.95 7.35 13.55
C GLN A 314 -2.37 5.97 13.10
N ARG A 315 -1.39 5.05 13.09
CA ARG A 315 -1.65 3.66 12.77
C ARG A 315 -2.37 2.97 13.92
N HIS A 316 -3.54 2.43 13.59
CA HIS A 316 -4.35 1.59 14.45
C HIS A 316 -4.29 0.16 13.95
N THR A 317 -4.32 -0.80 14.88
CA THR A 317 -4.07 -2.21 14.58
C THR A 317 -5.07 -3.12 15.26
N ARG A 318 -5.26 -4.29 14.65
CA ARG A 318 -6.01 -5.42 15.21
C ARG A 318 -5.17 -6.68 15.05
N TRP A 319 -5.08 -7.47 16.12
CA TRP A 319 -4.19 -8.61 16.20
C TRP A 319 -4.98 -9.88 16.41
N LEU A 320 -4.75 -10.83 15.52
CA LEU A 320 -5.39 -12.14 15.47
C LEU A 320 -4.31 -13.20 15.68
N GLY A 321 -4.61 -14.17 16.53
CA GLY A 321 -3.70 -15.22 16.89
C GLY A 321 -4.30 -16.60 16.67
N ARG A 322 -3.42 -17.58 16.64
CA ARG A 322 -3.61 -18.97 17.04
C ARG A 322 -2.31 -19.37 17.72
N ASP A 323 -2.38 -19.69 19.00
CA ASP A 323 -1.21 -20.02 19.81
C ASP A 323 -0.04 -19.04 19.56
N ALA A 324 -0.37 -17.76 19.47
CA ALA A 324 0.51 -16.73 18.93
C ALA A 324 1.58 -16.31 19.93
N LEU A 325 1.36 -16.60 21.21
CA LEU A 325 2.18 -16.17 22.34
C LEU A 325 3.10 -17.27 22.88
N SER A 326 2.95 -18.50 22.38
CA SER A 326 3.83 -19.62 22.74
C SER A 326 5.15 -19.52 21.97
N ASP A 327 6.25 -19.81 22.65
CA ASP A 327 7.58 -19.73 22.05
C ASP A 327 7.92 -21.01 21.26
N TYR A 328 8.40 -20.80 20.04
CA TYR A 328 8.77 -21.83 19.09
C TYR A 328 10.17 -21.60 18.55
N GLN A 329 10.78 -22.65 18.00
CA GLN A 329 11.93 -22.50 17.11
C GLN A 329 11.44 -21.93 15.78
N LEU A 330 11.75 -20.67 15.51
CA LEU A 330 11.32 -19.96 14.29
C LEU A 330 12.41 -19.95 13.20
N TRP A 331 13.49 -20.70 13.39
CA TRP A 331 14.56 -20.91 12.42
C TRP A 331 15.12 -19.59 11.84
N SER A 332 15.43 -19.61 10.54
CA SER A 332 15.94 -18.47 9.78
C SER A 332 15.00 -17.27 9.75
N ALA A 333 13.71 -17.42 10.11
CA ALA A 333 12.76 -16.30 10.14
C ALA A 333 13.20 -15.19 11.12
N THR A 334 14.02 -15.52 12.13
CA THR A 334 14.52 -14.57 13.14
C THR A 334 15.76 -13.77 12.71
N LYS A 335 16.39 -14.10 11.58
CA LYS A 335 17.73 -13.58 11.22
C LYS A 335 17.78 -12.08 10.87
N PHE A 336 16.63 -11.44 10.69
CA PHE A 336 16.57 -9.99 10.48
C PHE A 336 16.69 -9.20 11.80
N ILE A 337 16.51 -9.84 12.96
CA ILE A 337 16.58 -9.18 14.28
C ILE A 337 17.96 -8.57 14.57
N PRO A 338 19.10 -9.28 14.35
CA PRO A 338 20.42 -8.70 14.56
C PRO A 338 20.72 -7.54 13.60
N LEU A 339 20.11 -7.51 12.41
CA LEU A 339 20.22 -6.38 11.48
C LEU A 339 19.58 -5.12 12.07
N LEU A 340 18.35 -5.25 12.59
CA LEU A 340 17.63 -4.15 13.25
C LEU A 340 18.41 -3.64 14.48
N ASN A 341 18.92 -4.54 15.32
CA ASN A 341 19.72 -4.16 16.49
C ASN A 341 21.01 -3.41 16.09
N THR A 342 21.73 -3.92 15.09
CA THR A 342 22.97 -3.30 14.59
C THR A 342 22.71 -1.90 14.03
N ALA A 343 21.64 -1.73 13.23
CA ALA A 343 21.25 -0.44 12.67
C ALA A 343 20.83 0.55 13.76
N ALA A 344 20.01 0.12 14.72
CA ALA A 344 19.59 0.95 15.86
C ALA A 344 20.79 1.45 16.67
N ARG A 345 21.74 0.54 16.99
CA ARG A 345 22.95 0.90 17.76
C ARG A 345 23.90 1.82 16.99
N ALA A 346 24.05 1.62 15.68
CA ALA A 346 24.83 2.53 14.85
C ALA A 346 24.20 3.94 14.82
N ASN A 347 22.87 4.02 14.72
CA ASN A 347 22.17 5.30 14.75
C ASN A 347 22.15 5.95 16.15
N ALA A 348 22.19 5.17 17.24
CA ALA A 348 22.36 5.72 18.59
C ALA A 348 23.71 6.46 18.74
N ILE A 349 24.75 6.00 18.04
CA ILE A 349 26.08 6.65 18.01
C ILE A 349 26.07 7.85 17.05
N ALA A 350 25.50 7.69 15.86
CA ALA A 350 25.48 8.71 14.81
C ALA A 350 24.12 8.74 14.08
N PRO A 351 23.12 9.49 14.57
CA PRO A 351 21.76 9.47 14.02
C PRO A 351 21.66 9.94 12.57
N THR A 352 22.57 10.79 12.12
CA THR A 352 22.56 11.35 10.77
C THR A 352 23.30 10.48 9.73
N VAL A 353 24.01 9.43 10.18
CA VAL A 353 24.80 8.57 9.30
C VAL A 353 24.00 7.33 8.96
N ALA A 354 23.73 7.11 7.67
CA ALA A 354 23.04 5.91 7.20
C ALA A 354 23.90 4.67 7.37
N ILE A 355 23.28 3.54 7.72
CA ILE A 355 23.99 2.28 7.95
C ILE A 355 24.79 1.83 6.71
N ASP A 356 24.31 2.14 5.50
CA ASP A 356 24.98 1.87 4.23
C ASP A 356 26.27 2.67 4.01
N GLN A 357 26.52 3.72 4.79
CA GLN A 357 27.78 4.47 4.76
C GLN A 357 28.91 3.76 5.52
N TYR A 358 28.57 2.78 6.36
CA TYR A 358 29.56 1.94 7.04
C TYR A 358 29.92 0.71 6.20
N ARG A 359 31.09 0.16 6.51
CA ARG A 359 31.58 -1.13 6.01
C ARG A 359 31.74 -2.10 7.15
N ILE A 360 31.46 -3.37 6.87
CA ILE A 360 31.63 -4.49 7.79
C ILE A 360 32.91 -5.21 7.40
N ARG A 361 33.83 -5.36 8.36
CA ARG A 361 35.16 -5.96 8.12
C ARG A 361 35.64 -6.72 9.34
N ALA A 362 36.66 -7.55 9.16
CA ALA A 362 37.37 -8.15 10.29
C ALA A 362 38.16 -7.08 11.07
N MET A 363 38.17 -7.18 12.39
CA MET A 363 38.89 -6.27 13.27
C MET A 363 40.35 -6.10 12.83
N GLY A 364 40.79 -4.86 12.68
CA GLY A 364 42.16 -4.52 12.30
C GLY A 364 42.50 -4.70 10.81
N THR A 365 41.55 -5.10 9.96
CA THR A 365 41.75 -5.22 8.51
C THR A 365 41.18 -4.02 7.76
N ALA A 366 41.74 -3.71 6.58
CA ALA A 366 41.12 -2.75 5.65
C ALA A 366 40.24 -3.47 4.61
N GLU A 367 40.70 -4.63 4.14
CA GLU A 367 40.04 -5.47 3.13
C GLU A 367 40.15 -6.97 3.50
N PRO A 368 39.22 -7.82 3.06
CA PRO A 368 37.98 -7.45 2.39
C PRO A 368 37.00 -6.76 3.36
N ASN A 369 36.28 -5.76 2.88
CA ASN A 369 35.14 -5.17 3.58
C ASN A 369 33.86 -5.25 2.74
N TYR A 370 32.72 -5.22 3.41
CA TYR A 370 31.40 -5.44 2.80
C TYR A 370 30.46 -4.30 3.18
N THR A 371 29.54 -3.95 2.31
CA THR A 371 28.42 -3.07 2.66
C THR A 371 27.44 -3.79 3.58
N PHE A 372 26.65 -3.01 4.32
CA PHE A 372 25.54 -3.56 5.09
C PHE A 372 24.50 -4.26 4.19
N ASP A 373 24.12 -3.62 3.07
CA ASP A 373 23.14 -4.14 2.10
C ASP A 373 23.55 -5.50 1.49
N GLU A 374 24.83 -5.69 1.15
CA GLU A 374 25.35 -6.96 0.63
C GLU A 374 25.17 -8.13 1.61
N LEU A 375 25.60 -7.93 2.87
CA LEU A 375 25.52 -8.98 3.88
C LEU A 375 24.07 -9.20 4.33
N ALA A 376 23.28 -8.13 4.48
CA ALA A 376 21.86 -8.22 4.79
C ALA A 376 21.11 -8.99 3.71
N SER A 377 21.34 -8.68 2.43
CA SER A 377 20.72 -9.40 1.32
C SER A 377 21.08 -10.89 1.31
N GLY A 378 22.35 -11.23 1.56
CA GLY A 378 22.80 -12.63 1.68
C GLY A 378 22.11 -13.40 2.82
N ILE A 379 21.80 -12.74 3.94
CA ILE A 379 21.03 -13.33 5.04
C ILE A 379 19.61 -13.65 4.61
N ILE A 380 18.96 -12.76 3.87
CA ILE A 380 17.56 -12.92 3.48
C ILE A 380 17.40 -13.92 2.33
N ASN A 381 18.16 -13.76 1.24
CA ASN A 381 17.89 -14.39 -0.05
C ASN A 381 18.59 -15.75 -0.31
N TYR A 382 19.39 -16.24 0.65
CA TYR A 382 20.10 -17.53 0.55
C TYR A 382 20.97 -17.70 -0.69
N SER A 383 21.50 -16.60 -1.25
CA SER A 383 22.31 -16.67 -2.47
C SER A 383 23.69 -17.29 -2.28
N ASP A 384 24.16 -17.41 -1.03
CA ASP A 384 25.45 -17.95 -0.62
C ASP A 384 26.67 -17.40 -1.39
N ARG A 385 26.53 -16.21 -1.97
CA ARG A 385 27.58 -15.57 -2.78
C ARG A 385 28.80 -15.14 -1.97
N ILE A 386 28.59 -14.77 -0.70
CA ILE A 386 29.63 -14.30 0.22
C ILE A 386 29.90 -15.37 1.27
N ALA A 387 28.85 -15.78 1.97
CA ALA A 387 28.82 -16.88 2.91
C ALA A 387 27.37 -17.33 3.09
N THR A 388 27.17 -18.43 3.83
CA THR A 388 25.84 -18.93 4.15
C THR A 388 25.01 -17.88 4.90
N SER A 389 23.69 -17.91 4.69
CA SER A 389 22.75 -17.09 5.47
C SER A 389 22.94 -17.22 6.98
N ASN A 390 23.29 -18.43 7.48
CA ASN A 390 23.58 -18.67 8.90
C ASN A 390 24.84 -17.92 9.35
N ALA A 391 25.99 -18.13 8.68
CA ALA A 391 27.26 -17.53 9.07
C ALA A 391 27.21 -15.98 9.00
N LEU A 392 26.49 -15.43 8.02
CA LEU A 392 26.25 -13.99 7.93
C LEU A 392 25.38 -13.50 9.11
N ALA A 393 24.30 -14.19 9.46
CA ALA A 393 23.46 -13.79 10.57
C ALA A 393 24.19 -13.84 11.93
N VAL A 394 25.05 -14.83 12.14
CA VAL A 394 25.90 -14.91 13.34
C VAL A 394 26.94 -13.79 13.37
N THR A 395 27.47 -13.38 12.20
CA THR A 395 28.35 -12.20 12.11
C THR A 395 27.65 -10.95 12.66
N PHE A 396 26.37 -10.73 12.33
CA PHE A 396 25.62 -9.61 12.91
C PHE A 396 25.29 -9.80 14.39
N LYS A 397 24.99 -11.03 14.83
CA LYS A 397 24.83 -11.31 16.27
C LYS A 397 26.09 -10.92 17.05
N ASN A 398 27.28 -11.09 16.48
CA ASN A 398 28.55 -10.76 17.12
C ASN A 398 28.79 -9.26 17.31
N PHE A 399 27.96 -8.35 16.77
CA PHE A 399 28.02 -6.95 17.18
C PHE A 399 27.50 -6.73 18.61
N GLU A 400 26.73 -7.68 19.17
CA GLU A 400 26.11 -7.59 20.49
C GLU A 400 26.40 -8.84 21.35
N THR A 401 26.35 -8.72 22.67
CA THR A 401 26.41 -9.89 23.56
C THR A 401 25.09 -10.65 23.49
N PRO A 402 25.08 -11.98 23.72
CA PRO A 402 23.85 -12.76 23.73
C PRO A 402 22.76 -12.16 24.64
N GLU A 403 23.13 -11.78 25.86
CA GLU A 403 22.19 -11.27 26.87
C GLU A 403 21.63 -9.90 26.49
N ARG A 404 22.45 -9.01 25.92
CA ARG A 404 22.00 -7.67 25.52
C ARG A 404 21.13 -7.72 24.26
N LEU A 405 21.42 -8.63 23.32
CA LEU A 405 20.61 -8.82 22.13
C LEU A 405 19.24 -9.43 22.49
N GLU A 406 19.23 -10.41 23.40
CA GLU A 406 17.99 -10.98 23.94
C GLU A 406 17.18 -9.94 24.70
N ALA A 407 17.79 -9.20 25.63
CA ALA A 407 17.11 -8.15 26.40
C ALA A 407 16.54 -7.04 25.49
N TRP A 408 17.27 -6.66 24.44
CA TRP A 408 16.77 -5.72 23.43
C TRP A 408 15.55 -6.28 22.69
N THR A 409 15.58 -7.57 22.33
CA THR A 409 14.48 -8.25 21.64
C THR A 409 13.24 -8.35 22.55
N GLN A 410 13.43 -8.76 23.80
CA GLN A 410 12.41 -8.77 24.87
C GLN A 410 11.81 -7.38 25.09
N GLN A 411 12.61 -6.31 25.00
CA GLN A 411 12.13 -4.94 25.10
C GLN A 411 11.26 -4.56 23.90
N MET A 412 11.62 -4.96 22.67
CA MET A 412 10.83 -4.60 21.49
C MET A 412 9.44 -5.23 21.53
N SER A 413 9.36 -6.51 21.93
CA SER A 413 8.10 -7.25 21.93
C SER A 413 7.33 -7.23 23.25
N GLY A 414 8.02 -7.02 24.36
CA GLY A 414 7.48 -7.15 25.71
C GLY A 414 7.41 -8.58 26.24
N ASN A 415 7.69 -9.60 25.42
CA ASN A 415 7.77 -10.99 25.87
C ASN A 415 9.09 -11.20 26.62
N GLN A 416 9.02 -11.33 27.95
CA GLN A 416 10.20 -11.54 28.80
C GLN A 416 10.62 -13.02 28.88
N ALA A 417 9.82 -13.94 28.31
CA ALA A 417 10.09 -15.38 28.34
C ALA A 417 10.90 -15.86 27.12
N LEU A 418 10.92 -15.09 26.03
CA LEU A 418 11.66 -15.46 24.82
C LEU A 418 13.15 -15.67 25.11
N SER A 419 13.76 -16.58 24.35
CA SER A 419 15.20 -16.79 24.33
C SER A 419 15.79 -16.48 22.95
N PHE A 420 16.87 -15.70 22.88
CA PHE A 420 17.47 -15.28 21.60
C PHE A 420 19.00 -15.20 21.60
N GLN A 421 19.65 -16.23 22.14
CA GLN A 421 21.10 -16.31 22.36
C GLN A 421 21.83 -17.30 21.43
N GLY A 422 21.13 -17.97 20.51
CA GLY A 422 21.71 -19.06 19.70
C GLY A 422 22.36 -18.65 18.37
N ARG A 423 23.29 -19.48 17.85
CA ARG A 423 24.14 -19.23 16.66
C ARG A 423 23.69 -19.85 15.32
N TYR A 424 22.41 -20.18 15.16
CA TYR A 424 21.89 -20.75 13.90
C TYR A 424 22.66 -21.99 13.36
N GLY A 425 23.35 -22.74 14.24
CA GLY A 425 24.09 -23.94 13.87
C GLY A 425 25.48 -23.72 13.24
N GLU A 426 25.92 -22.48 12.96
CA GLU A 426 27.19 -22.21 12.28
C GLU A 426 28.09 -21.21 13.02
N ALA A 427 29.37 -21.18 12.63
CA ALA A 427 30.30 -20.12 13.04
C ALA A 427 30.02 -18.82 12.25
N PRO A 428 30.35 -17.65 12.79
CA PRO A 428 30.27 -16.39 12.04
C PRO A 428 31.19 -16.41 10.82
N PHE A 429 30.75 -15.79 9.73
CA PHE A 429 31.59 -15.50 8.57
C PHE A 429 32.77 -14.59 8.90
N ILE A 430 32.53 -13.54 9.70
CA ILE A 430 33.58 -12.69 10.28
C ILE A 430 33.52 -12.86 11.79
N GLU A 431 34.55 -13.50 12.37
CA GLU A 431 34.57 -13.84 13.80
C GLU A 431 34.55 -12.61 14.71
N HIS A 432 35.35 -11.60 14.38
CA HIS A 432 35.44 -10.33 15.11
C HIS A 432 35.08 -9.16 14.20
N PRO A 433 33.78 -8.92 13.92
CA PRO A 433 33.38 -7.87 12.99
C PRO A 433 33.52 -6.48 13.61
N GLU A 434 33.84 -5.51 12.74
CA GLU A 434 33.76 -4.08 13.01
C GLU A 434 32.81 -3.42 12.03
N LEU A 435 31.99 -2.49 12.53
CA LEU A 435 31.24 -1.54 11.70
C LEU A 435 32.07 -0.27 11.60
N TRP A 436 32.72 -0.07 10.47
CA TRP A 436 33.73 0.96 10.26
C TRP A 436 33.28 1.98 9.21
N ASN A 437 33.50 3.27 9.49
CA ASN A 437 33.21 4.34 8.56
C ASN A 437 34.47 4.65 7.72
N PRO A 438 34.47 4.36 6.41
CA PRO A 438 35.63 4.59 5.55
C PRO A 438 35.97 6.08 5.36
N LEU A 439 34.99 6.98 5.51
CA LEU A 439 35.20 8.42 5.32
C LEU A 439 35.90 9.07 6.52
N THR A 440 35.56 8.64 7.73
CA THR A 440 36.15 9.18 8.97
C THR A 440 37.25 8.30 9.56
N ASN A 441 37.42 7.10 9.01
CA ASN A 441 38.27 6.03 9.55
C ASN A 441 37.94 5.63 11.01
N GLN A 442 36.70 5.85 11.45
CA GLN A 442 36.26 5.52 12.81
C GLN A 442 35.44 4.24 12.83
N THR A 443 35.65 3.40 13.84
CA THR A 443 34.83 2.23 14.11
C THR A 443 33.66 2.61 15.01
N ALA A 444 32.43 2.48 14.51
CA ALA A 444 31.21 2.74 15.27
C ALA A 444 30.86 1.57 16.20
N LEU A 445 30.86 0.35 15.69
CA LEU A 445 30.57 -0.85 16.48
C LEU A 445 31.72 -1.85 16.39
N ARG A 446 31.99 -2.52 17.50
CA ARG A 446 33.00 -3.59 17.61
C ARG A 446 32.32 -4.89 18.03
N SER A 447 32.95 -6.00 17.70
CA SER A 447 32.53 -7.32 18.17
C SER A 447 32.38 -7.37 19.69
N SER A 448 31.37 -8.08 20.17
CA SER A 448 31.18 -8.35 21.60
C SER A 448 32.18 -9.37 22.16
N ALA A 449 32.89 -10.11 21.29
CA ALA A 449 33.77 -11.25 21.61
C ALA A 449 33.10 -12.40 22.40
N GLN A 450 31.80 -12.30 22.71
CA GLN A 450 31.04 -13.33 23.39
C GLN A 450 30.38 -14.25 22.38
N ARG A 451 30.44 -15.55 22.65
CA ARG A 451 29.88 -16.57 21.77
C ARG A 451 28.39 -16.71 22.03
N HIS A 452 27.60 -16.67 20.97
CA HIS A 452 26.19 -17.04 21.01
C HIS A 452 26.08 -18.57 21.07
N ASP A 453 25.55 -19.14 22.16
CA ASP A 453 25.46 -20.59 22.36
C ASP A 453 24.16 -21.10 23.00
N GLY A 454 23.17 -20.21 23.18
CA GLY A 454 21.84 -20.54 23.69
C GLY A 454 20.82 -20.91 22.61
N GLN A 455 19.55 -20.70 22.92
CA GLN A 455 18.42 -21.01 22.04
C GLN A 455 17.92 -19.76 21.28
N ASN A 456 17.04 -19.97 20.30
CA ASN A 456 16.31 -18.91 19.58
C ASN A 456 14.81 -19.21 19.60
N LEU A 457 14.24 -19.34 20.81
CA LEU A 457 12.82 -19.61 21.04
C LEU A 457 12.05 -18.30 21.14
N MET A 458 11.09 -18.11 20.24
CA MET A 458 10.28 -16.89 20.14
C MET A 458 8.88 -17.21 19.66
N SER A 459 7.92 -16.36 19.97
CA SER A 459 6.54 -16.52 19.53
C SER A 459 6.28 -15.94 18.13
N THR A 460 5.23 -16.39 17.44
CA THR A 460 4.83 -15.79 16.15
C THR A 460 4.41 -14.33 16.32
N TYR A 461 3.88 -13.97 17.50
CA TYR A 461 3.66 -12.60 17.92
C TYR A 461 4.93 -11.75 17.90
N ASP A 462 6.05 -12.26 18.46
CA ASP A 462 7.29 -11.49 18.56
C ASP A 462 7.81 -11.09 17.18
N LEU A 463 7.81 -12.02 16.21
CA LEU A 463 8.23 -11.74 14.84
C LEU A 463 7.26 -10.83 14.10
N THR A 464 5.95 -11.08 14.18
CA THR A 464 4.94 -10.20 13.56
C THR A 464 5.05 -8.79 14.11
N ARG A 465 5.36 -8.64 15.39
CA ARG A 465 5.62 -7.35 16.02
C ARG A 465 6.90 -6.70 15.50
N LEU A 466 8.02 -7.40 15.47
CA LEU A 466 9.29 -6.84 15.02
C LEU A 466 9.25 -6.41 13.54
N ILE A 467 8.63 -7.21 12.65
CA ILE A 467 8.52 -6.85 11.23
C ILE A 467 7.59 -5.66 11.01
N THR A 468 6.47 -5.57 11.75
CA THR A 468 5.56 -4.42 11.65
C THR A 468 6.14 -3.16 12.28
N MET A 469 6.92 -3.27 13.37
CA MET A 469 7.67 -2.15 13.95
C MET A 469 8.69 -1.59 12.97
N ALA A 470 9.43 -2.46 12.27
CA ALA A 470 10.41 -2.04 11.27
C ALA A 470 9.73 -1.39 10.05
N ALA A 471 8.67 -2.00 9.53
CA ALA A 471 7.98 -1.52 8.34
C ALA A 471 7.22 -0.20 8.58
N TRP A 472 6.49 -0.08 9.69
CA TRP A 472 5.63 1.07 9.96
C TRP A 472 6.28 2.08 10.93
N HIS A 473 7.60 2.03 11.09
CA HIS A 473 8.34 2.79 12.09
C HIS A 473 7.96 4.28 12.15
N SER A 474 7.91 4.96 11.00
CA SER A 474 7.57 6.39 10.94
C SER A 474 6.09 6.70 11.14
N GLN A 475 5.22 5.68 11.19
CA GLN A 475 3.76 5.80 11.21
C GLN A 475 3.12 5.24 12.49
N ILE A 476 3.93 4.64 13.38
CA ILE A 476 3.54 4.24 14.73
C ILE A 476 3.97 5.30 15.75
N PRO A 477 3.34 5.38 16.94
CA PRO A 477 3.72 6.33 17.98
C PRO A 477 5.18 6.19 18.39
N LYS A 478 5.84 7.29 18.77
CA LYS A 478 7.24 7.27 19.25
C LYS A 478 7.48 6.28 20.40
N SER A 479 6.49 6.06 21.27
CA SER A 479 6.56 5.07 22.36
C SER A 479 6.53 3.60 21.90
N ALA A 480 6.22 3.36 20.63
CA ALA A 480 6.20 2.05 19.99
C ALA A 480 7.33 1.86 18.95
N GLN A 481 8.07 2.92 18.64
CA GLN A 481 9.18 2.86 17.69
C GLN A 481 10.36 2.06 18.27
N ILE A 482 11.10 1.38 17.40
CA ILE A 482 12.43 0.86 17.73
C ILE A 482 13.29 2.07 18.13
N PRO A 483 13.88 2.10 19.35
CA PRO A 483 14.69 3.21 19.80
C PRO A 483 15.87 3.48 18.86
N ASP A 484 16.17 4.76 18.66
CA ASP A 484 17.31 5.30 17.92
C ASP A 484 17.41 4.99 16.41
N ILE A 485 16.75 3.94 15.91
CA ILE A 485 16.80 3.59 14.49
C ILE A 485 16.15 4.69 13.64
N GLN A 486 16.76 4.96 12.50
CA GLN A 486 16.30 5.98 11.56
C GLN A 486 15.78 5.35 10.27
N GLY A 487 14.85 6.03 9.60
CA GLY A 487 14.27 5.57 8.34
C GLY A 487 15.30 5.31 7.23
N HIS A 488 16.39 6.08 7.20
CA HIS A 488 17.49 5.89 6.25
C HIS A 488 18.29 4.60 6.48
N SER A 489 18.32 4.07 7.72
CA SER A 489 19.01 2.83 8.07
C SER A 489 18.07 1.61 8.11
N LEU A 490 16.76 1.84 8.18
CA LEU A 490 15.76 0.81 7.89
C LEU A 490 15.68 0.49 6.40
N ALA A 491 15.94 1.47 5.52
CA ALA A 491 15.84 1.30 4.07
C ALA A 491 16.61 0.10 3.50
N PRO A 492 17.92 -0.12 3.81
CA PRO A 492 18.62 -1.33 3.35
C PRO A 492 18.04 -2.63 3.90
N ILE A 493 17.57 -2.65 5.15
CA ILE A 493 16.92 -3.84 5.73
C ILE A 493 15.64 -4.16 4.97
N ILE A 494 14.80 -3.15 4.69
CA ILE A 494 13.57 -3.29 3.91
C ILE A 494 13.87 -3.78 2.49
N ARG A 495 14.92 -3.25 1.83
CA ARG A 495 15.35 -3.73 0.50
C ARG A 495 15.80 -5.19 0.54
N ALA A 496 16.63 -5.55 1.51
CA ALA A 496 17.11 -6.92 1.70
C ALA A 496 15.94 -7.88 1.95
N MET A 497 14.98 -7.52 2.81
CA MET A 497 13.78 -8.34 3.06
C MET A 497 12.83 -8.40 1.86
N GLY A 498 12.89 -7.41 0.96
CA GLY A 498 12.12 -7.42 -0.29
C GLY A 498 12.63 -8.42 -1.33
N VAL A 499 13.87 -8.90 -1.21
CA VAL A 499 14.48 -9.90 -2.10
C VAL A 499 14.45 -11.33 -1.55
N ASP A 500 13.65 -11.59 -0.50
CA ASP A 500 13.42 -12.94 0.01
C ASP A 500 12.88 -13.86 -1.10
N THR A 501 13.27 -15.13 -1.05
CA THR A 501 12.89 -16.13 -2.06
C THR A 501 11.46 -16.61 -1.88
N ALA A 502 10.96 -16.62 -0.65
CA ALA A 502 9.60 -17.00 -0.31
C ALA A 502 8.61 -15.90 -0.76
N ARG A 503 7.78 -16.20 -1.77
CA ARG A 503 6.85 -15.24 -2.38
C ARG A 503 5.37 -15.59 -2.17
N TYR A 504 4.99 -16.11 -1.00
CA TYR A 504 3.60 -16.55 -0.74
C TYR A 504 2.55 -15.44 -0.87
N VAL A 505 2.91 -14.18 -0.59
CA VAL A 505 2.01 -13.04 -0.81
C VAL A 505 1.77 -12.81 -2.31
N ASP A 506 2.78 -13.00 -3.15
CA ASP A 506 2.64 -12.91 -4.61
C ASP A 506 1.70 -14.03 -5.11
N VAL A 507 1.95 -15.26 -4.66
CA VAL A 507 1.12 -16.44 -4.98
C VAL A 507 -0.33 -16.21 -4.59
N ALA A 508 -0.57 -15.65 -3.41
CA ALA A 508 -1.91 -15.33 -2.93
C ALA A 508 -2.60 -14.27 -3.79
N LEU A 509 -1.91 -13.17 -4.13
CA LEU A 509 -2.48 -12.11 -4.97
C LEU A 509 -2.79 -12.60 -6.39
N GLU A 510 -1.95 -13.46 -6.96
CA GLU A 510 -2.20 -14.09 -8.27
C GLU A 510 -3.36 -15.07 -8.22
N THR A 511 -3.40 -15.91 -7.18
CA THR A 511 -4.46 -16.90 -6.96
C THR A 511 -5.84 -16.27 -6.82
N LEU A 512 -5.91 -15.10 -6.18
CA LEU A 512 -7.15 -14.34 -5.99
C LEU A 512 -7.53 -13.51 -7.21
N GLY A 513 -6.77 -13.56 -8.31
CA GLY A 513 -7.00 -12.72 -9.50
C GLY A 513 -6.77 -11.23 -9.25
N LEU A 514 -6.06 -10.88 -8.17
CA LEU A 514 -5.83 -9.50 -7.73
C LEU A 514 -4.55 -8.90 -8.33
N ALA A 515 -3.62 -9.73 -8.76
CA ALA A 515 -2.26 -9.30 -9.12
C ALA A 515 -2.21 -8.20 -10.20
N ASP A 516 -3.18 -8.16 -11.11
CA ASP A 516 -3.28 -7.13 -12.14
C ASP A 516 -3.86 -5.78 -11.66
N TRP A 517 -4.43 -5.77 -10.45
CA TRP A 517 -5.10 -4.61 -9.84
C TRP A 517 -4.28 -3.97 -8.72
N VAL A 518 -3.21 -4.64 -8.29
CA VAL A 518 -2.32 -4.20 -7.22
C VAL A 518 -1.55 -2.96 -7.63
N LEU A 519 -1.65 -1.91 -6.82
CA LEU A 519 -0.81 -0.71 -6.89
C LEU A 519 0.04 -0.58 -5.63
N GLU A 520 1.18 0.11 -5.80
CA GLU A 520 2.12 0.44 -4.73
C GLU A 520 2.46 -0.73 -3.78
N PRO A 521 2.79 -1.93 -4.32
CA PRO A 521 3.09 -3.07 -3.47
C PRO A 521 4.33 -2.81 -2.62
N VAL A 522 4.30 -3.37 -1.41
CA VAL A 522 5.42 -3.59 -0.50
C VAL A 522 5.25 -4.98 0.05
N ILE A 523 6.20 -5.86 -0.23
CA ILE A 523 6.18 -7.25 0.22
C ILE A 523 7.58 -7.57 0.73
N ILE A 524 7.73 -7.60 2.05
CA ILE A 524 8.97 -7.97 2.72
C ILE A 524 8.74 -9.23 3.55
N SER A 525 9.73 -10.11 3.60
CA SER A 525 9.58 -11.36 4.35
C SER A 525 10.92 -11.92 4.82
N LYS A 526 10.81 -12.92 5.69
CA LYS A 526 11.86 -13.89 5.99
C LYS A 526 11.21 -15.24 6.28
N CYS A 527 11.60 -16.26 5.53
CA CYS A 527 11.21 -17.64 5.82
C CYS A 527 12.25 -18.39 6.67
N GLY A 528 11.80 -19.45 7.32
CA GLY A 528 12.61 -20.51 7.90
C GLY A 528 11.96 -21.87 7.60
N PHE A 529 12.76 -22.84 7.20
CA PHE A 529 12.28 -24.17 6.81
C PHE A 529 13.26 -25.21 7.33
N GLY A 530 12.75 -26.26 7.96
CA GLY A 530 13.59 -27.33 8.50
C GLY A 530 12.83 -28.31 9.37
N ARG A 531 13.52 -29.37 9.79
CA ARG A 531 12.95 -30.38 10.70
C ARG A 531 13.20 -29.99 12.15
N SER A 532 12.14 -29.87 12.93
CA SER A 532 12.22 -29.67 14.38
C SER A 532 12.78 -30.91 15.07
N GLU A 533 13.92 -30.79 15.74
CA GLU A 533 14.53 -31.90 16.49
C GLU A 533 13.62 -32.37 17.64
N GLY A 534 13.02 -31.42 18.38
CA GLY A 534 12.21 -31.72 19.56
C GLY A 534 10.83 -32.32 19.24
N ARG A 535 10.24 -31.96 18.09
CA ARG A 535 8.92 -32.47 17.66
C ARG A 535 9.02 -33.54 16.56
N ASN A 536 10.22 -33.76 16.03
CA ASN A 536 10.51 -34.68 14.93
C ASN A 536 9.53 -34.54 13.75
N GLN A 537 9.36 -33.30 13.26
CA GLN A 537 8.43 -32.96 12.19
C GLN A 537 9.00 -31.84 11.32
N THR A 538 8.59 -31.78 10.05
CA THR A 538 8.99 -30.68 9.15
C THR A 538 8.17 -29.43 9.47
N GLU A 539 8.84 -28.29 9.58
CA GLU A 539 8.23 -27.01 9.90
C GLU A 539 8.65 -25.93 8.92
N LEU A 540 7.70 -25.09 8.56
CA LEU A 540 7.89 -23.94 7.71
C LEU A 540 7.34 -22.71 8.42
N THR A 541 8.23 -21.79 8.77
CA THR A 541 7.90 -20.47 9.31
C THR A 541 7.96 -19.42 8.22
N TYR A 542 6.89 -18.65 8.06
CA TYR A 542 6.86 -17.52 7.14
C TYR A 542 6.49 -16.26 7.91
N CYS A 543 7.44 -15.32 8.04
CA CYS A 543 7.22 -13.99 8.59
C CYS A 543 7.20 -12.98 7.45
N ALA A 544 6.13 -12.20 7.31
CA ALA A 544 5.97 -11.27 6.21
C ALA A 544 5.18 -10.02 6.58
N LEU A 545 5.39 -8.98 5.80
CA LEU A 545 4.56 -7.80 5.78
C LEU A 545 4.19 -7.46 4.34
N ALA A 546 2.89 -7.27 4.14
CA ALA A 546 2.29 -6.91 2.87
C ALA A 546 1.55 -5.58 3.02
N GLN A 547 1.86 -4.63 2.14
CA GLN A 547 1.09 -3.41 1.94
C GLN A 547 0.85 -3.22 0.44
N PHE A 548 -0.39 -3.03 0.04
CA PHE A 548 -0.77 -2.87 -1.36
C PHE A 548 -2.11 -2.17 -1.48
N SER A 549 -2.35 -1.51 -2.60
CA SER A 549 -3.61 -0.83 -2.89
C SER A 549 -4.41 -1.59 -3.94
N LEU A 550 -5.71 -1.75 -3.70
CA LEU A 550 -6.67 -2.29 -4.67
C LEU A 550 -7.79 -1.30 -4.93
N PRO A 551 -8.45 -1.38 -6.09
CA PRO A 551 -9.64 -0.59 -6.33
C PRO A 551 -10.74 -0.86 -5.27
N ARG A 552 -11.36 0.19 -4.73
CA ARG A 552 -12.31 0.07 -3.59
C ARG A 552 -13.57 -0.72 -3.90
N HIS A 553 -13.99 -0.74 -5.17
CA HIS A 553 -15.17 -1.50 -5.59
C HIS A 553 -14.96 -3.01 -5.52
N ILE A 554 -13.72 -3.52 -5.63
CA ILE A 554 -13.43 -4.96 -5.53
C ILE A 554 -13.80 -5.43 -4.12
N ALA A 555 -13.42 -4.66 -3.11
CA ALA A 555 -13.76 -4.90 -1.71
C ALA A 555 -15.27 -4.83 -1.44
N ARG A 556 -15.92 -3.76 -1.94
CA ARG A 556 -17.36 -3.51 -1.70
C ARG A 556 -18.28 -4.55 -2.34
N GLN A 557 -17.97 -5.01 -3.56
CA GLN A 557 -18.77 -6.06 -4.21
C GLN A 557 -18.69 -7.38 -3.45
N ALA A 558 -17.51 -7.69 -2.93
CA ALA A 558 -17.27 -8.94 -2.25
C ALA A 558 -17.98 -9.02 -0.88
N ASN A 559 -18.29 -7.88 -0.26
CA ASN A 559 -18.99 -7.80 1.04
C ASN A 559 -20.53 -7.83 0.98
N LYS A 560 -21.13 -7.94 -0.21
CA LYS A 560 -22.60 -7.96 -0.42
C LYS A 560 -23.37 -6.87 0.36
N GLN A 561 -22.72 -5.76 0.74
CA GLN A 561 -23.38 -4.68 1.49
C GLN A 561 -24.33 -3.93 0.57
N THR A 562 -25.56 -3.79 1.06
CA THR A 562 -26.75 -3.29 0.37
C THR A 562 -26.77 -1.77 0.27
N THR A 563 -25.86 -1.19 -0.50
CA THR A 563 -26.07 0.02 -1.29
C THR A 563 -25.16 -0.12 -2.50
N ALA A 564 -25.76 -0.39 -3.65
CA ALA A 564 -25.04 -0.76 -4.86
C ALA A 564 -23.94 0.30 -5.16
N PRO A 565 -22.69 -0.07 -5.51
CA PRO A 565 -21.63 0.93 -5.57
C PRO A 565 -21.89 1.89 -6.73
N ALA A 566 -22.09 3.18 -6.45
CA ALA A 566 -22.02 4.21 -7.50
C ALA A 566 -20.71 4.06 -8.29
N ALA A 567 -20.68 4.52 -9.54
CA ALA A 567 -19.45 4.54 -10.35
C ALA A 567 -18.24 5.01 -9.51
N PRO A 568 -17.05 4.40 -9.65
CA PRO A 568 -15.92 4.68 -8.77
C PRO A 568 -15.62 6.18 -8.65
N ASP A 569 -15.39 6.66 -7.44
CA ASP A 569 -14.89 8.02 -7.21
C ASP A 569 -13.40 8.06 -7.58
N PHE A 570 -13.03 8.94 -8.52
CA PHE A 570 -11.65 9.06 -8.98
C PHE A 570 -10.69 9.55 -7.88
N THR A 571 -11.19 10.28 -6.89
CA THR A 571 -10.42 10.73 -5.71
C THR A 571 -10.30 9.64 -4.64
N ALA A 572 -11.12 8.60 -4.72
CA ALA A 572 -11.14 7.46 -3.81
C ALA A 572 -11.19 6.14 -4.57
N SER A 573 -10.41 6.04 -5.64
CA SER A 573 -10.45 4.90 -6.55
C SER A 573 -9.82 3.65 -5.93
N TYR A 574 -8.85 3.84 -5.03
CA TYR A 574 -8.09 2.77 -4.38
C TYR A 574 -8.18 2.85 -2.85
N GLN A 575 -8.07 1.68 -2.21
CA GLN A 575 -7.78 1.56 -0.77
C GLN A 575 -6.56 0.68 -0.55
N GLN A 576 -5.77 1.05 0.46
CA GLN A 576 -4.56 0.37 0.87
C GLN A 576 -4.86 -0.64 1.97
N TYR A 577 -4.46 -1.88 1.74
CA TYR A 577 -4.40 -2.94 2.73
C TYR A 577 -2.99 -2.99 3.31
N SER A 578 -2.88 -3.23 4.60
CA SER A 578 -1.60 -3.29 5.30
C SER A 578 -1.68 -4.30 6.42
N LEU A 579 -0.90 -5.37 6.29
CA LEU A 579 -0.88 -6.45 7.27
C LEU A 579 0.52 -7.04 7.46
N GLY A 580 0.84 -7.38 8.70
CA GLY A 580 1.97 -8.25 9.04
C GLY A 580 1.47 -9.61 9.46
N LEU A 581 2.21 -10.67 9.17
CA LEU A 581 1.90 -12.02 9.62
C LEU A 581 3.15 -12.83 9.92
N THR A 582 3.02 -13.79 10.83
CA THR A 582 3.97 -14.88 11.02
C THR A 582 3.17 -16.14 11.22
N LEU A 583 3.44 -17.18 10.44
CA LEU A 583 2.78 -18.48 10.53
C LEU A 583 3.81 -19.60 10.66
N ILE A 584 3.45 -20.68 11.34
CA ILE A 584 4.18 -21.95 11.37
C ILE A 584 3.28 -23.04 10.79
N ALA A 585 3.63 -23.56 9.62
CA ALA A 585 3.05 -24.80 9.10
C ALA A 585 3.91 -25.98 9.55
N ALA A 586 3.28 -27.07 9.99
CA ALA A 586 3.98 -28.26 10.45
C ALA A 586 3.27 -29.54 9.99
N GLN A 587 4.04 -30.59 9.70
CA GLN A 587 3.49 -31.90 9.36
C GLN A 587 4.40 -33.05 9.80
N ASN A 588 3.78 -34.13 10.25
CA ASN A 588 4.44 -35.38 10.65
C ASN A 588 3.82 -36.55 9.87
N ALA A 589 4.32 -36.77 8.65
CA ALA A 589 3.86 -37.80 7.71
C ALA A 589 4.90 -38.92 7.51
N SER A 590 5.96 -38.96 8.32
CA SER A 590 7.08 -39.92 8.27
C SER A 590 7.98 -39.85 7.03
N ASP A 591 7.49 -39.36 5.88
CA ASP A 591 8.29 -39.07 4.68
C ASP A 591 8.65 -37.57 4.58
N PRO A 592 9.94 -37.19 4.68
CA PRO A 592 10.35 -35.79 4.64
C PRO A 592 9.94 -35.03 3.37
N ASN A 593 9.90 -35.71 2.21
CA ASN A 593 9.52 -35.08 0.95
C ASN A 593 8.01 -34.79 0.91
N GLN A 594 7.18 -35.71 1.38
CA GLN A 594 5.74 -35.50 1.52
C GLN A 594 5.44 -34.41 2.54
N GLU A 595 6.13 -34.40 3.69
CA GLU A 595 5.97 -33.36 4.70
C GLU A 595 6.33 -31.98 4.15
N ALA A 596 7.47 -31.85 3.47
CA ALA A 596 7.94 -30.59 2.90
C ALA A 596 6.95 -29.99 1.89
N ARG A 597 6.50 -30.80 0.92
CA ARG A 597 5.50 -30.39 -0.07
C ARG A 597 4.17 -30.01 0.57
N TYR A 598 3.75 -30.76 1.58
CA TYR A 598 2.52 -30.47 2.30
C TYR A 598 2.58 -29.12 3.00
N VAL A 599 3.64 -28.84 3.76
CA VAL A 599 3.76 -27.57 4.49
C VAL A 599 3.95 -26.37 3.54
N ASP A 600 4.56 -26.55 2.36
CA ASP A 600 4.68 -25.47 1.37
C ASP A 600 3.32 -25.09 0.77
N ALA A 601 2.56 -26.08 0.29
CA ALA A 601 1.21 -25.89 -0.22
C ALA A 601 0.26 -25.33 0.86
N LEU A 602 0.39 -25.81 2.10
CA LEU A 602 -0.40 -25.34 3.23
C LEU A 602 -0.10 -23.87 3.54
N MET A 603 1.17 -23.48 3.56
CA MET A 603 1.57 -22.08 3.78
C MET A 603 1.01 -21.17 2.68
N ALA A 604 1.14 -21.57 1.41
CA ALA A 604 0.58 -20.82 0.28
C ALA A 604 -0.95 -20.65 0.40
N SER A 605 -1.68 -21.71 0.77
CA SER A 605 -3.13 -21.66 0.98
C SER A 605 -3.52 -20.78 2.18
N ALA A 606 -2.82 -20.90 3.31
CA ALA A 606 -3.09 -20.11 4.50
C ALA A 606 -2.88 -18.61 4.27
N VAL A 607 -1.78 -18.22 3.62
CA VAL A 607 -1.53 -16.82 3.24
C VAL A 607 -2.59 -16.31 2.27
N THR A 608 -3.01 -17.15 1.32
CA THR A 608 -4.11 -16.83 0.38
C THR A 608 -5.41 -16.54 1.11
N GLU A 609 -5.81 -17.39 2.06
CA GLU A 609 -7.04 -17.20 2.82
C GLU A 609 -7.00 -15.96 3.72
N ILE A 610 -5.84 -15.66 4.35
CA ILE A 610 -5.66 -14.43 5.13
C ILE A 610 -5.83 -13.20 4.25
N ILE A 611 -5.19 -13.14 3.08
CA ILE A 611 -5.31 -12.01 2.16
C ILE A 611 -6.75 -11.89 1.64
N ARG A 612 -7.38 -13.01 1.29
CA ARG A 612 -8.79 -13.03 0.86
C ARG A 612 -9.67 -12.41 1.93
N ARG A 613 -9.63 -12.91 3.16
CA ARG A 613 -10.47 -12.39 4.25
C ARG A 613 -10.16 -10.95 4.62
N ALA A 614 -8.90 -10.50 4.49
CA ALA A 614 -8.54 -9.10 4.68
C ALA A 614 -9.20 -8.20 3.62
N VAL A 615 -9.21 -8.61 2.36
CA VAL A 615 -9.86 -7.89 1.25
C VAL A 615 -11.39 -7.94 1.37
N LEU A 616 -11.94 -9.06 1.84
CA LEU A 616 -13.36 -9.23 2.18
C LEU A 616 -13.75 -8.57 3.51
N GLU A 617 -12.83 -7.92 4.23
CA GLU A 617 -13.12 -7.33 5.56
C GLU A 617 -13.84 -8.31 6.53
N THR A 618 -13.55 -9.61 6.40
CA THR A 618 -14.15 -10.70 7.19
C THR A 618 -13.21 -11.22 8.29
N LEU A 619 -12.00 -10.64 8.40
CA LEU A 619 -11.06 -10.92 9.47
C LEU A 619 -11.43 -10.25 10.78
#